data_AF-A0A958GE84-F1
#
_entry.id   AF-A0A958GE84-F1
#
_cell.length_a   1.000
_cell.length_b   1.000
_cell.length_c   1.000
_cell.angle_alpha   90.00
_cell.angle_beta   90.00
_cell.angle_gamma   90.00
#
_symmetry.space_group_name_H-M   'P 1'
#
loop_
_entity.id
_entity.type
_entity.pdbx_description
1 polymer ?
#
loop_
_entity_poly.entity_id
_entity_poly.type
_entity_poly.pdbx_seq_one_letter_code
_entity_poly.pdbx_strand_id
1 'polypeptide(L)'
;MSIWIFVENQNLPNNSVDLLQYWSASKVLLHAENPYNPQQLEFYQIQTQNFHSLIRMWNPPNIFFFIVWLKFFDFEFAKAVWFFVSASMIFCSFILSFLLAKGRVKDSKNDFFYFLIACVCFYPSYLCLYYGQISSLLALSISAFLFLIDKKQHFFAGLFLAISLIKPHLLAPLYLWLIFSISNSESRTILRGFLVGATISFLLPLFFNLHIYHFYFESLKEPPIYFKTPTLGSLLQGITGIHKQFVRVLPSFI
;
A
#
# COMPACT_ATOMS: atom_id res chain seq x y z
N MET A 1 15.37 25.91 11.70
CA MET A 1 13.93 25.77 11.37
C MET A 1 13.84 25.36 9.91
N SER A 2 13.84 24.06 9.66
CA SER A 2 13.73 23.44 8.33
C SER A 2 13.44 21.95 8.54
N ILE A 3 12.19 21.64 8.92
CA ILE A 3 11.71 20.29 9.28
C ILE A 3 11.31 19.45 8.04
N TRP A 4 11.44 19.98 6.82
CA TRP A 4 11.05 19.26 5.61
C TRP A 4 12.15 19.28 4.56
N ILE A 5 13.27 18.62 4.85
CA ILE A 5 14.13 18.12 3.77
C ILE A 5 13.58 16.73 3.45
N PHE A 6 12.63 16.67 2.52
CA PHE A 6 12.56 15.52 1.63
C PHE A 6 13.97 15.42 1.04
N VAL A 7 14.70 14.37 1.39
CA VAL A 7 15.93 14.03 0.67
C VAL A 7 15.46 13.61 -0.71
N GLU A 8 15.32 14.59 -1.58
CA GLU A 8 15.26 14.42 -3.02
C GLU A 8 16.63 13.85 -3.39
N ASN A 9 16.75 12.53 -3.30
CA ASN A 9 17.90 11.83 -3.83
C ASN A 9 17.90 12.12 -5.32
N GLN A 10 18.86 12.90 -5.81
CA GLN A 10 19.04 13.27 -7.22
C GLN A 10 19.29 12.06 -8.16
N ASN A 11 19.16 10.84 -7.64
CA ASN A 11 19.30 9.56 -8.34
C ASN A 11 18.01 8.72 -8.36
N LEU A 12 16.89 9.22 -7.82
CA LEU A 12 15.60 8.51 -7.91
C LEU A 12 14.98 8.75 -9.30
N PRO A 13 14.31 7.75 -9.91
CA PRO A 13 13.69 7.90 -11.20
C PRO A 13 12.76 9.10 -11.28
N ASN A 14 12.74 9.74 -12.45
CA ASN A 14 11.60 10.53 -12.89
C ASN A 14 10.37 9.61 -12.88
N ASN A 15 9.52 9.78 -11.86
CA ASN A 15 8.23 9.11 -11.62
C ASN A 15 8.24 7.55 -11.54
N SER A 16 7.23 6.98 -10.87
CA SER A 16 6.89 5.55 -10.86
C SER A 16 7.85 4.58 -10.15
N VAL A 17 8.66 5.08 -9.20
CA VAL A 17 9.63 4.29 -8.42
C VAL A 17 8.99 3.09 -7.71
N ASP A 18 7.84 3.29 -7.05
CA ASP A 18 7.16 2.20 -6.33
C ASP A 18 6.54 1.19 -7.32
N LEU A 19 6.08 1.65 -8.49
CA LEU A 19 5.58 0.75 -9.52
C LEU A 19 6.69 -0.12 -10.12
N LEU A 20 7.91 0.40 -10.29
CA LEU A 20 9.04 -0.38 -10.78
C LEU A 20 9.32 -1.58 -9.88
N GLN A 21 9.22 -1.40 -8.56
CA GLN A 21 9.29 -2.49 -7.58
C GLN A 21 8.21 -3.54 -7.82
N TYR A 22 6.95 -3.14 -7.99
CA TYR A 22 5.82 -4.05 -8.18
C TYR A 22 5.88 -4.80 -9.52
N TRP A 23 6.24 -4.09 -10.58
CA TRP A 23 6.35 -4.64 -11.93
C TRP A 23 7.50 -5.65 -12.02
N SER A 24 8.70 -5.30 -11.53
CA SER A 24 9.86 -6.21 -11.55
C SER A 24 9.62 -7.45 -10.69
N ALA A 25 9.07 -7.29 -9.48
CA ALA A 25 8.69 -8.42 -8.63
C ALA A 25 7.65 -9.33 -9.30
N SER A 26 6.68 -8.77 -10.03
CA SER A 26 5.67 -9.55 -10.76
C SER A 26 6.27 -10.29 -11.97
N LYS A 27 7.28 -9.71 -12.63
CA LYS A 27 8.06 -10.39 -13.70
C LYS A 27 8.86 -11.55 -13.14
N VAL A 28 9.59 -11.38 -12.04
CA VAL A 28 10.32 -12.48 -11.39
C VAL A 28 9.36 -13.60 -10.97
N LEU A 29 8.22 -13.25 -10.36
CA LEU A 29 7.23 -14.24 -9.94
C LEU A 29 6.63 -15.05 -11.11
N LEU A 30 6.59 -14.50 -12.34
CA LEU A 30 6.13 -15.22 -13.53
C LEU A 30 6.95 -16.49 -13.80
N HIS A 31 8.24 -16.44 -13.51
CA HIS A 31 9.18 -17.54 -13.71
C HIS A 31 9.23 -18.50 -12.51
N ALA A 32 8.28 -18.38 -11.57
CA ALA A 32 8.29 -19.09 -10.29
C ALA A 32 9.62 -18.90 -9.51
N GLU A 33 10.25 -17.74 -9.69
CA GLU A 33 11.46 -17.35 -8.99
C GLU A 33 11.15 -16.57 -7.70
N ASN A 34 12.19 -16.09 -7.00
CA ASN A 34 12.05 -15.37 -5.74
C ASN A 34 11.87 -13.86 -6.01
N PRO A 35 10.64 -13.31 -5.89
CA PRO A 35 10.39 -11.90 -6.22
C PRO A 35 10.94 -10.92 -5.17
N TYR A 36 11.63 -11.42 -4.15
CA TYR A 36 12.33 -10.65 -3.13
C TYR A 36 13.86 -10.71 -3.30
N ASN A 37 14.38 -11.50 -4.26
CA ASN A 37 15.81 -11.62 -4.50
C ASN A 37 16.37 -10.36 -5.22
N PRO A 38 17.39 -9.69 -4.64
CA PRO A 38 18.01 -8.50 -5.21
C PRO A 38 18.47 -8.65 -6.66
N GLN A 39 19.19 -9.73 -6.97
CA GLN A 39 19.81 -9.97 -8.27
C GLN A 39 18.76 -10.22 -9.36
N GLN A 40 17.70 -10.96 -9.04
CA GLN A 40 16.59 -11.22 -9.96
C GLN A 40 15.79 -9.95 -10.27
N LEU A 41 15.55 -9.11 -9.26
CA LEU A 41 14.89 -7.82 -9.45
C LEU A 41 15.74 -6.88 -10.32
N GLU A 42 17.04 -6.81 -10.04
CA GLU A 42 17.99 -5.95 -10.75
C GLU A 42 18.01 -6.21 -12.26
N PHE A 43 17.97 -7.49 -12.67
CA PHE A 43 17.93 -7.88 -14.08
C PHE A 43 16.81 -7.16 -14.86
N TYR A 44 15.62 -7.05 -14.28
CA TYR A 44 14.49 -6.37 -14.90
C TYR A 44 14.56 -4.85 -14.74
N GLN A 45 15.04 -4.34 -13.61
CA GLN A 45 15.05 -2.90 -13.33
C GLN A 45 16.05 -2.14 -14.21
N ILE A 46 17.26 -2.68 -14.41
CA ILE A 46 18.30 -2.04 -15.24
C ILE A 46 17.86 -1.91 -16.71
N GLN A 47 16.99 -2.79 -17.19
CA GLN A 47 16.49 -2.74 -18.57
C GLN A 47 15.45 -1.65 -18.83
N THR A 48 14.82 -1.11 -17.79
CA THR A 48 13.67 -0.22 -17.94
C THR A 48 14.00 1.26 -17.88
N GLN A 49 15.09 1.65 -17.22
CA GLN A 49 15.57 3.04 -17.12
C GLN A 49 17.10 3.07 -16.89
N ASN A 50 17.75 4.22 -17.12
CA ASN A 50 19.15 4.50 -16.74
C ASN A 50 19.32 4.58 -15.21
N PHE A 51 18.90 3.54 -14.52
CA PHE A 51 18.72 3.51 -13.08
C PHE A 51 19.72 2.52 -12.48
N HIS A 52 20.58 3.03 -11.60
CA HIS A 52 21.70 2.28 -11.04
C HIS A 52 21.51 1.90 -9.57
N SER A 53 20.30 2.00 -9.02
CA SER A 53 20.05 1.71 -7.60
C SER A 53 18.89 0.75 -7.39
N LEU A 54 19.18 -0.52 -7.15
CA LEU A 54 18.16 -1.55 -6.91
C LEU A 54 17.07 -1.12 -5.91
N ILE A 55 15.80 -1.24 -6.33
CA ILE A 55 14.63 -1.10 -5.45
C ILE A 55 14.15 -2.50 -5.05
N ARG A 56 14.25 -2.81 -3.76
CA ARG A 56 13.82 -4.11 -3.22
C ARG A 56 12.32 -4.12 -2.92
N MET A 57 11.69 -5.28 -3.14
CA MET A 57 10.32 -5.54 -2.73
C MET A 57 10.26 -5.83 -1.23
N TRP A 58 9.45 -5.08 -0.48
CA TRP A 58 9.28 -5.28 0.99
C TRP A 58 7.86 -5.63 1.40
N ASN A 59 6.92 -5.61 0.45
CA ASN A 59 5.52 -5.84 0.72
C ASN A 59 5.24 -7.33 0.99
N PRO A 60 4.28 -7.65 1.87
CA PRO A 60 3.88 -9.03 2.12
C PRO A 60 3.29 -9.68 0.85
N PRO A 61 3.35 -11.02 0.72
CA PRO A 61 2.98 -11.71 -0.53
C PRO A 61 1.55 -11.45 -1.01
N ASN A 62 0.61 -11.14 -0.12
CA ASN A 62 -0.79 -10.85 -0.50
C ASN A 62 -0.92 -9.65 -1.45
N ILE A 63 0.09 -8.78 -1.56
CA ILE A 63 0.09 -7.73 -2.59
C ILE A 63 0.04 -8.29 -4.02
N PHE A 64 0.59 -9.48 -4.28
CA PHE A 64 0.60 -10.09 -5.61
C PHE A 64 -0.81 -10.37 -6.13
N PHE A 65 -1.81 -10.50 -5.27
CA PHE A 65 -3.22 -10.53 -5.67
C PHE A 65 -3.60 -9.32 -6.54
N PHE A 66 -3.01 -8.16 -6.28
CA PHE A 66 -3.38 -6.90 -6.91
C PHE A 66 -2.42 -6.45 -8.00
N ILE A 67 -1.20 -6.98 -8.04
CA ILE A 67 -0.15 -6.48 -8.95
C ILE A 67 0.34 -7.52 -9.95
N VAL A 68 0.05 -8.81 -9.76
CA VAL A 68 0.65 -9.87 -10.59
C VAL A 68 0.31 -9.74 -12.09
N TRP A 69 -0.83 -9.12 -12.42
CA TRP A 69 -1.21 -8.87 -13.81
C TRP A 69 -0.27 -7.89 -14.52
N LEU A 70 0.49 -7.05 -13.80
CA LEU A 70 1.48 -6.15 -14.39
C LEU A 70 2.58 -6.90 -15.16
N LYS A 71 2.79 -8.19 -14.83
CA LYS A 71 3.79 -9.04 -15.51
C LYS A 71 3.55 -9.18 -17.01
N PHE A 72 2.33 -8.97 -17.49
CA PHE A 72 1.97 -9.13 -18.90
C PHE A 72 2.37 -7.94 -19.78
N PHE A 73 2.87 -6.86 -19.18
CA PHE A 73 3.18 -5.62 -19.88
C PHE A 73 4.69 -5.31 -19.82
N ASP A 74 5.18 -4.54 -20.78
CA ASP A 74 6.43 -3.80 -20.60
C ASP A 74 6.23 -2.68 -19.55
N PHE A 75 7.32 -2.07 -19.11
CA PHE A 75 7.24 -1.11 -18.00
C PHE A 75 6.53 0.20 -18.40
N GLU A 76 6.72 0.68 -19.62
CA GLU A 76 6.08 1.92 -20.10
C GLU A 76 4.56 1.77 -20.18
N PHE A 77 4.09 0.65 -20.72
CA PHE A 77 2.67 0.34 -20.76
C PHE A 77 2.11 0.05 -19.36
N ALA A 78 2.86 -0.66 -18.52
CA ALA A 78 2.47 -0.88 -17.12
C ALA A 78 2.29 0.44 -16.35
N LYS A 79 3.16 1.43 -16.55
CA LYS A 79 3.02 2.78 -15.98
C LYS A 79 1.71 3.44 -16.40
N ALA A 80 1.40 3.45 -17.70
CA ALA A 80 0.17 4.05 -18.21
C ALA A 80 -1.07 3.36 -17.62
N VAL A 81 -1.13 2.03 -17.67
CA VAL A 81 -2.27 1.26 -17.13
C VAL A 81 -2.41 1.51 -15.62
N TRP A 82 -1.32 1.42 -14.86
CA TRP A 82 -1.35 1.62 -13.42
C TRP A 82 -1.76 3.04 -13.03
N PHE A 83 -1.36 4.05 -13.80
CA PHE A 83 -1.80 5.43 -13.61
C PHE A 83 -3.33 5.54 -13.70
N PHE A 84 -3.95 5.02 -14.77
CA PHE A 84 -5.40 5.07 -14.94
C PHE A 84 -6.15 4.26 -13.88
N VAL A 85 -5.63 3.07 -13.53
CA VAL A 85 -6.19 2.24 -12.45
C VAL A 85 -6.14 2.99 -11.12
N SER A 86 -4.99 3.56 -10.76
CA SER A 86 -4.81 4.31 -9.51
C SER A 86 -5.65 5.57 -9.47
N ALA A 87 -5.74 6.33 -10.58
CA ALA A 87 -6.58 7.51 -10.68
C ALA A 87 -8.06 7.17 -10.49
N SER A 88 -8.51 6.06 -11.09
CA SER A 88 -9.87 5.55 -10.91
C SER A 88 -10.14 5.13 -9.46
N MET A 89 -9.21 4.43 -8.82
CA MET A 89 -9.34 4.05 -7.40
C MET A 89 -9.42 5.28 -6.50
N ILE A 90 -8.57 6.28 -6.72
CA ILE A 90 -8.59 7.55 -5.98
C ILE A 90 -9.93 8.27 -6.19
N PHE A 91 -10.37 8.40 -7.44
CA PHE A 91 -11.65 9.03 -7.76
C PHE A 91 -12.84 8.31 -7.11
N CYS A 92 -12.89 6.98 -7.17
CA CYS A 92 -13.91 6.19 -6.48
C CYS A 92 -13.86 6.37 -4.96
N SER A 93 -12.66 6.40 -4.37
CA SER A 93 -12.49 6.65 -2.93
C SER A 93 -13.10 7.98 -2.52
N PHE A 94 -12.84 9.01 -3.32
CA PHE A 94 -13.43 10.33 -3.16
C PHE A 94 -14.96 10.28 -3.28
N ILE A 95 -15.52 9.73 -4.35
CA ILE A 95 -16.98 9.64 -4.52
C ILE A 95 -17.64 8.92 -3.33
N LEU A 96 -17.07 7.81 -2.85
CA LEU A 96 -17.59 7.10 -1.68
C LEU A 96 -17.54 7.96 -0.41
N SER A 97 -16.45 8.70 -0.19
CA SER A 97 -16.33 9.65 0.92
C SER A 97 -17.33 10.80 0.82
N PHE A 98 -17.60 11.32 -0.38
CA PHE A 98 -18.63 12.34 -0.61
C PHE A 98 -20.03 11.80 -0.29
N LEU A 99 -20.36 10.60 -0.77
CA LEU A 99 -21.66 9.96 -0.51
C LEU A 99 -21.86 9.64 0.98
N LEU A 100 -20.78 9.34 1.71
CA LEU A 100 -20.79 9.17 3.16
C LEU A 100 -21.05 10.49 3.90
N ALA A 101 -20.53 11.61 3.40
CA ALA A 101 -20.70 12.93 4.01
C ALA A 101 -22.06 13.57 3.70
N LYS A 102 -22.66 13.22 2.56
CA LYS A 102 -23.96 13.75 2.11
C LYS A 102 -25.05 13.52 3.15
N GLY A 103 -25.75 14.59 3.55
CA GLY A 103 -26.79 14.55 4.59
C GLY A 103 -26.27 14.58 6.03
N ARG A 104 -24.94 14.58 6.24
CA ARG A 104 -24.31 14.77 7.56
C ARG A 104 -23.73 16.17 7.74
N VAL A 105 -23.52 16.88 6.63
CA VAL A 105 -23.09 18.29 6.58
C VAL A 105 -24.21 19.11 5.96
N LYS A 106 -24.27 20.41 6.27
CA LYS A 106 -25.27 21.32 5.71
C LYS A 106 -25.05 21.45 4.20
N ASP A 107 -25.91 20.83 3.42
CA ASP A 107 -25.83 20.82 1.95
C ASP A 107 -25.93 22.26 1.40
N SER A 108 -24.84 22.73 0.79
CA SER A 108 -24.79 23.91 -0.07
C SER A 108 -24.79 23.50 -1.53
N LYS A 109 -25.32 24.36 -2.41
CA LYS A 109 -25.35 24.13 -3.87
C LYS A 109 -23.95 23.91 -4.47
N ASN A 110 -22.90 24.37 -3.78
CA ASN A 110 -21.51 24.32 -4.25
C ASN A 110 -20.67 23.20 -3.62
N ASP A 111 -21.24 22.35 -2.75
CA ASP A 111 -20.45 21.35 -2.01
C ASP A 111 -19.76 20.36 -2.92
N PHE A 112 -20.43 19.94 -4.00
CA PHE A 112 -19.81 19.06 -4.99
C PHE A 112 -18.63 19.74 -5.71
N PHE A 113 -18.70 21.05 -5.95
CA PHE A 113 -17.60 21.79 -6.57
C PHE A 113 -16.40 21.92 -5.64
N TYR A 114 -16.62 22.30 -4.37
CA TYR A 114 -15.54 22.33 -3.38
C TYR A 114 -14.94 20.94 -3.14
N PHE A 115 -15.78 19.90 -3.18
CA PHE A 115 -15.35 18.53 -3.14
C PHE A 115 -14.41 18.17 -4.31
N LEU A 116 -14.76 18.53 -5.55
CA LEU A 116 -13.90 18.33 -6.71
C LEU A 116 -12.56 19.07 -6.59
N ILE A 117 -12.57 20.32 -6.09
CA ILE A 117 -11.34 21.07 -5.82
C ILE A 117 -10.49 20.33 -4.79
N ALA A 118 -11.09 19.88 -3.68
CA ALA A 118 -10.37 19.12 -2.66
C ALA A 118 -9.76 17.84 -3.24
N CYS A 119 -10.45 17.14 -4.13
CA CYS A 119 -9.93 15.95 -4.81
C CYS A 119 -8.67 16.24 -5.63
N VAL A 120 -8.70 17.31 -6.44
CA VAL A 120 -7.60 17.69 -7.33
C VAL A 120 -6.42 18.29 -6.55
N CYS A 121 -6.70 19.07 -5.51
CA CYS A 121 -5.67 19.72 -4.69
C CYS A 121 -5.08 18.83 -3.59
N PHE A 122 -5.61 17.61 -3.40
CA PHE A 122 -5.10 16.70 -2.37
C PHE A 122 -3.72 16.15 -2.78
N TYR A 123 -2.66 16.81 -2.33
CA TYR A 123 -1.27 16.48 -2.64
C TYR A 123 -0.90 14.99 -2.46
N PRO A 124 -1.40 14.25 -1.44
CA PRO A 124 -1.14 12.81 -1.35
C PRO A 124 -1.65 11.99 -2.55
N SER A 125 -2.76 12.40 -3.19
CA SER A 125 -3.23 11.76 -4.44
C SER A 125 -2.23 11.95 -5.57
N TYR A 126 -1.67 13.16 -5.70
CA TYR A 126 -0.62 13.44 -6.67
C TYR A 126 0.60 12.55 -6.44
N LEU A 127 1.10 12.46 -5.20
CA LEU A 127 2.24 11.58 -4.88
C LEU A 127 1.94 10.11 -5.16
N CYS A 128 0.71 9.67 -4.88
CA CYS A 128 0.28 8.31 -5.14
C CYS A 128 0.38 7.97 -6.64
N LEU A 129 -0.11 8.87 -7.50
CA LEU A 129 -0.01 8.74 -8.95
C LEU A 129 1.42 8.88 -9.46
N TYR A 130 2.16 9.87 -8.94
CA TYR A 130 3.52 10.18 -9.35
C TYR A 130 4.48 9.02 -9.09
N TYR A 131 4.40 8.37 -7.93
CA TYR A 131 5.26 7.22 -7.60
C TYR A 131 4.68 5.87 -8.02
N GLY A 132 3.41 5.81 -8.44
CA GLY A 132 2.72 4.57 -8.75
C GLY A 132 2.46 3.71 -7.50
N GLN A 133 2.10 4.33 -6.39
CA GLN A 133 1.96 3.63 -5.10
C GLN A 133 0.72 2.75 -5.04
N ILE A 134 0.79 1.67 -4.25
CA ILE A 134 -0.36 0.84 -3.90
C ILE A 134 -1.35 1.54 -2.94
N SER A 135 -1.02 2.73 -2.44
CA SER A 135 -1.83 3.47 -1.47
C SER A 135 -3.19 3.91 -2.04
N SER A 136 -3.35 4.03 -3.36
CA SER A 136 -4.62 4.30 -4.04
C SER A 136 -5.66 3.20 -3.76
N LEU A 137 -5.21 1.94 -3.77
CA LEU A 137 -6.03 0.78 -3.43
C LEU A 137 -6.43 0.77 -1.94
N LEU A 138 -5.54 1.22 -1.04
CA LEU A 138 -5.84 1.34 0.38
C LEU A 138 -6.89 2.42 0.65
N ALA A 139 -6.79 3.57 -0.03
CA ALA A 139 -7.79 4.61 0.04
C ALA A 139 -9.17 4.07 -0.39
N LEU A 140 -9.23 3.32 -1.50
CA LEU A 140 -10.47 2.72 -1.98
C LEU A 140 -11.02 1.69 -0.99
N SER A 141 -10.16 0.83 -0.47
CA SER A 141 -10.49 -0.18 0.55
C SER A 141 -11.15 0.45 1.78
N ILE A 142 -10.56 1.53 2.32
CA ILE A 142 -11.08 2.20 3.52
C ILE A 142 -12.39 2.94 3.22
N SER A 143 -12.45 3.71 2.13
CA SER A 143 -13.67 4.43 1.74
C SER A 143 -14.83 3.46 1.47
N ALA A 144 -14.56 2.34 0.78
CA ALA A 144 -15.55 1.30 0.54
C ALA A 144 -15.98 0.60 1.83
N PHE A 145 -15.05 0.26 2.73
CA PHE A 145 -15.37 -0.28 4.05
C PHE A 145 -16.34 0.65 4.79
N LEU A 146 -16.00 1.93 4.95
CA LEU A 146 -16.84 2.90 5.66
C LEU A 146 -18.21 3.08 5.00
N PHE A 147 -18.26 3.15 3.67
CA PHE A 147 -19.50 3.28 2.91
C PHE A 147 -20.41 2.06 3.10
N LEU A 148 -19.84 0.85 3.06
CA LEU A 148 -20.60 -0.39 3.23
C LEU A 148 -21.08 -0.57 4.68
N ILE A 149 -20.32 -0.07 5.67
CA ILE A 149 -20.79 0.02 7.07
C ILE A 149 -22.01 0.94 7.16
N ASP A 150 -21.99 2.13 6.55
CA ASP A 150 -23.16 3.04 6.51
C ASP A 150 -24.38 2.39 5.83
N LYS A 151 -24.16 1.57 4.80
CA LYS A 151 -25.20 0.80 4.11
C LYS A 151 -25.61 -0.50 4.80
N LYS A 152 -25.08 -0.79 6.01
CA LYS A 152 -25.34 -2.04 6.77
C LYS A 152 -24.96 -3.32 6.01
N GLN A 153 -24.07 -3.21 5.02
CA GLN A 153 -23.53 -4.32 4.23
C GLN A 153 -22.24 -4.87 4.87
N HIS A 154 -22.36 -5.32 6.12
CA HIS A 154 -21.23 -5.63 7.00
C HIS A 154 -20.25 -6.69 6.45
N PHE A 155 -20.75 -7.73 5.75
CA PHE A 155 -19.90 -8.77 5.19
C PHE A 155 -18.98 -8.22 4.09
N PHE A 156 -19.53 -7.43 3.16
CA PHE A 156 -18.74 -6.80 2.10
C PHE A 156 -17.79 -5.74 2.65
N ALA A 157 -18.20 -5.01 3.70
CA ALA A 157 -17.29 -4.12 4.42
C ALA A 157 -16.06 -4.89 4.90
N GLY A 158 -16.26 -6.05 5.53
CA GLY A 158 -15.18 -6.95 5.92
C GLY A 158 -14.25 -7.35 4.77
N LEU A 159 -14.80 -7.73 3.61
CA LEU A 159 -14.00 -8.07 2.42
C LEU A 159 -13.11 -6.92 1.96
N PHE A 160 -13.65 -5.69 1.89
CA PHE A 160 -12.86 -4.51 1.54
C PHE A 160 -11.81 -4.18 2.59
N LEU A 161 -12.12 -4.36 3.88
CA LEU A 161 -11.15 -4.19 4.96
C LEU A 161 -9.99 -5.19 4.85
N ALA A 162 -10.18 -6.39 4.32
CA ALA A 162 -9.09 -7.35 4.16
C ALA A 162 -8.00 -6.87 3.19
N ILE A 163 -8.34 -6.03 2.20
CA ILE A 163 -7.39 -5.46 1.24
C ILE A 163 -6.31 -4.64 1.96
N SER A 164 -6.63 -4.00 3.08
CA SER A 164 -5.66 -3.18 3.81
C SER A 164 -4.58 -3.99 4.55
N LEU A 165 -4.68 -5.32 4.56
CA LEU A 165 -3.59 -6.22 4.99
C LEU A 165 -2.35 -6.14 4.10
N ILE A 166 -2.36 -5.43 2.97
CA ILE A 166 -1.13 -5.09 2.22
C ILE A 166 -0.20 -4.20 3.07
N LYS A 167 -0.78 -3.36 3.95
CA LYS A 167 -0.05 -2.52 4.91
C LYS A 167 -0.69 -2.65 6.30
N PRO A 168 -0.52 -3.80 6.97
CA PRO A 168 -1.29 -4.13 8.16
C PRO A 168 -1.03 -3.17 9.33
N HIS A 169 0.17 -2.59 9.40
CA HIS A 169 0.54 -1.64 10.46
C HIS A 169 -0.28 -0.33 10.41
N LEU A 170 -0.81 0.08 9.25
CA LEU A 170 -1.58 1.32 9.12
C LEU A 170 -2.95 1.24 9.81
N LEU A 171 -3.51 0.04 9.92
CA LEU A 171 -4.84 -0.19 10.47
C LEU A 171 -4.85 -1.20 11.63
N ALA A 172 -3.68 -1.43 12.25
CA ALA A 172 -3.56 -2.31 13.41
C ALA A 172 -4.56 -1.99 14.53
N PRO A 173 -4.80 -0.72 14.91
CA PRO A 173 -5.81 -0.38 15.92
C PRO A 173 -7.23 -0.78 15.51
N LEU A 174 -7.58 -0.64 14.22
CA LEU A 174 -8.89 -1.02 13.69
C LEU A 174 -9.10 -2.54 13.74
N TYR A 175 -8.06 -3.32 13.42
CA TYR A 175 -8.14 -4.77 13.53
C TYR A 175 -8.31 -5.23 14.98
N LEU A 176 -7.57 -4.62 15.92
CA LEU A 176 -7.73 -4.91 17.35
C LEU A 176 -9.13 -4.57 17.84
N TRP A 177 -9.66 -3.40 17.45
CA TRP A 177 -11.03 -3.02 17.76
C TRP A 177 -12.05 -4.04 17.22
N LEU A 178 -11.86 -4.52 15.99
CA LEU A 178 -12.74 -5.53 15.39
C LEU A 178 -12.74 -6.85 16.17
N ILE A 179 -11.58 -7.29 16.65
CA ILE A 179 -11.43 -8.50 17.48
C ILE A 179 -12.12 -8.31 18.82
N PHE A 180 -11.92 -7.17 19.50
CA PHE A 180 -12.55 -6.90 20.80
C PHE A 180 -14.08 -6.71 20.68
N SER A 181 -14.55 -6.22 19.53
CA SER A 181 -15.97 -5.98 19.29
C SER A 181 -16.75 -7.23 18.84
N ILE A 182 -16.15 -8.43 18.91
CA ILE A 182 -16.77 -9.68 18.44
C ILE A 182 -18.08 -10.06 19.16
N SER A 183 -18.36 -9.45 20.32
CA SER A 183 -19.65 -9.60 21.00
C SER A 183 -20.81 -9.00 20.20
N ASN A 184 -20.56 -8.00 19.35
CA ASN A 184 -21.56 -7.40 18.47
C ASN A 184 -21.80 -8.28 17.23
N SER A 185 -23.07 -8.58 16.95
CA SER A 185 -23.49 -9.33 15.76
C SER A 185 -23.01 -8.72 14.43
N GLU A 186 -22.95 -7.39 14.34
CA GLU A 186 -22.45 -6.68 13.15
C GLU A 186 -20.94 -6.91 12.98
N SER A 187 -20.16 -6.74 14.05
CA SER A 187 -18.72 -6.98 14.07
C SER A 187 -18.37 -8.43 13.73
N ARG A 188 -19.17 -9.42 14.15
CA ARG A 188 -18.98 -10.82 13.72
C ARG A 188 -19.14 -10.99 12.21
N THR A 189 -20.10 -10.27 11.61
CA THR A 189 -20.34 -10.33 10.17
C THR A 189 -19.21 -9.65 9.38
N ILE A 190 -18.73 -8.51 9.88
CA ILE A 190 -17.52 -7.85 9.35
C ILE A 190 -16.31 -8.78 9.45
N LEU A 191 -16.09 -9.40 10.61
CA LEU A 191 -14.97 -10.31 10.83
C LEU A 191 -15.01 -11.52 9.89
N ARG A 192 -16.19 -12.10 9.63
CA ARG A 192 -16.34 -13.19 8.65
C ARG A 192 -15.94 -12.75 7.25
N GLY A 193 -16.43 -11.60 6.79
CA GLY A 193 -16.03 -11.04 5.49
C GLY A 193 -14.54 -10.76 5.42
N PHE A 194 -13.98 -10.19 6.49
CA PHE A 194 -12.55 -9.92 6.61
C PHE A 194 -11.71 -11.20 6.53
N LEU A 195 -12.08 -12.24 7.27
CA LEU A 195 -11.37 -13.53 7.24
C LEU A 195 -11.44 -14.16 5.85
N VAL A 196 -12.60 -14.15 5.19
CA VAL A 196 -12.73 -14.65 3.81
C VAL A 196 -11.82 -13.89 2.85
N GLY A 197 -11.86 -12.55 2.89
CA GLY A 197 -11.02 -11.70 2.04
C GLY A 197 -9.53 -11.90 2.31
N ALA A 198 -9.16 -12.01 3.59
CA ALA A 198 -7.79 -12.27 4.01
C ALA A 198 -7.33 -13.62 3.47
N THR A 199 -8.07 -14.70 3.72
CA THR A 199 -7.75 -16.04 3.21
C THR A 199 -7.56 -16.04 1.70
N ILE A 200 -8.47 -15.42 0.93
CA ILE A 200 -8.33 -15.34 -0.54
C ILE A 200 -7.04 -14.60 -0.93
N SER A 201 -6.79 -13.43 -0.35
CA SER A 201 -5.62 -12.61 -0.70
C SER A 201 -4.29 -13.28 -0.32
N PHE A 202 -4.26 -14.11 0.73
CA PHE A 202 -3.06 -14.84 1.16
C PHE A 202 -2.87 -16.17 0.42
N LEU A 203 -3.95 -16.82 -0.02
CA LEU A 203 -3.82 -18.07 -0.77
C LEU A 203 -3.43 -17.83 -2.23
N LEU A 204 -3.88 -16.73 -2.84
CA LEU A 204 -3.64 -16.51 -4.27
C LEU A 204 -2.15 -16.50 -4.68
N PRO A 205 -1.23 -15.88 -3.92
CA PRO A 205 0.20 -15.91 -4.26
C PRO A 205 0.80 -17.32 -4.31
N LEU A 206 0.25 -18.28 -3.56
CA LEU A 206 0.72 -19.67 -3.56
C LEU A 206 0.50 -20.37 -4.92
N PHE A 207 -0.48 -19.93 -5.72
CA PHE A 207 -0.68 -20.47 -7.07
C PHE A 207 0.48 -20.12 -8.02
N PHE A 208 1.19 -19.02 -7.77
CA PHE A 208 2.35 -18.63 -8.57
C PHE A 208 3.64 -19.25 -8.03
N ASN A 209 3.79 -19.33 -6.71
CA ASN A 209 4.93 -19.97 -6.09
C ASN A 209 4.60 -20.44 -4.67
N LEU A 210 4.71 -21.75 -4.41
CA LEU A 210 4.46 -22.35 -3.09
C LEU A 210 5.44 -21.85 -2.01
N HIS A 211 6.63 -21.38 -2.40
CA HIS A 211 7.67 -20.88 -1.50
C HIS A 211 7.60 -19.36 -1.27
N ILE A 212 6.60 -18.65 -1.79
CA ILE A 212 6.57 -17.18 -1.76
C ILE A 212 6.62 -16.58 -0.34
N TYR A 213 6.00 -17.24 0.63
CA TYR A 213 6.05 -16.83 2.03
C TYR A 213 7.43 -17.08 2.64
N HIS A 214 8.08 -18.20 2.30
CA HIS A 214 9.46 -18.45 2.73
C HIS A 214 10.39 -17.36 2.20
N PHE A 215 10.29 -17.02 0.92
CA PHE A 215 11.06 -15.93 0.32
C PHE A 215 10.84 -14.58 1.00
N TYR A 216 9.59 -14.26 1.33
CA TYR A 216 9.28 -13.05 2.08
C TYR A 216 9.94 -13.04 3.45
N PHE A 217 9.81 -14.11 4.24
CA PHE A 217 10.41 -14.18 5.57
C PHE A 217 11.95 -14.17 5.54
N GLU A 218 12.58 -14.80 4.55
CA GLU A 218 14.03 -14.69 4.34
C GLU A 218 14.44 -13.24 4.06
N SER A 219 13.70 -12.52 3.21
CA SER A 219 13.98 -11.11 2.91
C SER A 219 13.94 -10.21 4.15
N LEU A 220 13.06 -10.51 5.12
CA LEU A 220 12.91 -9.74 6.35
C LEU A 220 14.09 -9.90 7.33
N LYS A 221 14.98 -10.89 7.13
CA LYS A 221 16.19 -11.06 7.96
C LYS A 221 17.23 -9.98 7.68
N GLU A 222 17.18 -9.36 6.51
CA GLU A 222 18.08 -8.27 6.10
C GLU A 222 17.30 -6.96 5.87
N PRO A 223 16.60 -6.42 6.89
CA PRO A 223 15.80 -5.22 6.69
C PRO A 223 16.70 -4.04 6.31
N PRO A 224 16.20 -3.04 5.58
CA PRO A 224 17.07 -2.01 5.05
C PRO A 224 17.39 -0.98 6.16
N ILE A 225 18.49 -1.20 6.89
CA ILE A 225 18.94 -0.42 8.05
C ILE A 225 19.26 1.04 7.70
N TYR A 226 19.56 1.30 6.43
CA TYR A 226 19.94 2.62 5.91
C TYR A 226 18.77 3.59 5.69
N PHE A 227 17.50 3.14 5.65
CA PHE A 227 16.38 4.08 5.53
C PHE A 227 16.21 4.92 6.79
N LYS A 228 16.28 6.24 6.64
CA LYS A 228 15.90 7.17 7.68
C LYS A 228 14.37 7.21 7.75
N THR A 229 13.81 6.70 8.83
CA THR A 229 12.38 6.80 9.13
C THR A 229 12.15 7.98 10.08
N PRO A 230 10.97 8.64 10.07
CA PRO A 230 10.64 9.67 11.06
C PRO A 230 10.26 9.02 12.42
N THR A 231 11.09 8.11 12.91
CA THR A 231 10.90 7.40 14.18
C THR A 231 11.91 7.88 15.21
N LEU A 232 11.58 7.74 16.50
CA LEU A 232 12.54 7.97 17.58
C LEU A 232 13.78 7.12 17.39
N GLY A 233 13.62 5.89 16.91
CA GLY A 233 14.74 5.01 16.63
C GLY A 233 15.72 5.59 15.60
N SER A 234 15.23 6.13 14.49
CA SER A 234 16.10 6.80 13.50
C SER A 234 16.70 8.12 14.01
N LEU A 235 15.96 8.88 14.83
CA LEU A 235 16.49 10.08 15.48
C LEU A 235 17.63 9.73 16.45
N LEU A 236 17.42 8.73 17.30
CA LEU A 236 18.40 8.22 18.25
C LEU A 236 19.63 7.66 17.54
N GLN A 237 19.44 6.93 16.44
CA GLN A 237 20.55 6.48 15.60
C GLN A 237 21.34 7.67 15.03
N GLY A 238 20.66 8.73 14.61
CA GLY A 238 21.30 9.94 14.11
C GLY A 238 22.09 10.70 15.18
N ILE A 239 21.58 10.78 16.41
CA ILE A 239 22.23 11.49 17.53
C ILE A 239 23.36 10.67 18.14
N THR A 240 23.14 9.37 18.35
CA THR A 240 24.07 8.50 19.10
C THR A 240 25.11 7.81 18.21
N GLY A 241 24.89 7.73 16.90
CA GLY A 241 25.68 6.90 15.99
C GLY A 241 25.50 5.39 16.19
N ILE A 242 24.59 4.96 17.08
CA ILE A 242 24.40 3.53 17.41
C ILE A 242 23.42 2.91 16.42
N HIS A 243 23.95 2.30 15.35
CA HIS A 243 23.15 1.62 14.31
C HIS A 243 22.72 0.19 14.69
N LYS A 244 22.21 -0.01 15.91
CA LYS A 244 21.70 -1.32 16.35
C LYS A 244 20.21 -1.48 16.05
N GLN A 245 19.80 -2.71 15.71
CA GLN A 245 18.42 -3.03 15.32
C GLN A 245 17.40 -2.71 16.42
N PHE A 246 17.72 -2.98 17.69
CA PHE A 246 16.81 -2.72 18.81
C PHE A 246 16.47 -1.23 18.97
N VAL A 247 17.40 -0.32 18.65
CA VAL A 247 17.18 1.14 18.72
C VAL A 247 16.10 1.55 17.72
N ARG A 248 16.02 0.86 16.57
CA ARG A 248 15.06 1.17 15.51
C ARG A 248 13.64 0.71 15.81
N VAL A 249 13.48 -0.28 16.68
CA VAL A 249 12.16 -0.82 17.09
C VAL A 249 11.49 0.06 18.14
N LEU A 250 12.20 1.08 18.67
CA LEU A 250 11.60 2.07 19.54
C LEU A 250 10.44 2.77 18.81
N PRO A 251 9.28 2.90 19.48
CA PRO A 251 8.06 3.38 18.85
C PRO A 251 8.26 4.75 18.21
N SER A 252 7.64 4.94 17.05
CA SER A 252 7.45 6.24 16.43
C SER A 252 6.47 7.09 17.24
N PHE A 253 6.75 8.38 17.38
CA PHE A 253 5.69 9.36 17.68
C PHE A 253 4.88 9.58 16.41
N ILE A 254 3.83 8.78 16.21
CA ILE A 254 2.64 9.11 15.41
C ILE A 254 1.44 8.51 16.12
#